data_AF-A0A2D0ILE3-F1
#
_entry.id   AF-A0A2D0ILE3-F1
#
_cell.length_a   1.000
_cell.length_b   1.000
_cell.length_c   1.000
_cell.angle_alpha   90.00
_cell.angle_beta   90.00
_cell.angle_gamma   90.00
#
_symmetry.space_group_name_H-M   'P 1'
#
loop_
_entity.id
_entity.type
_entity.pdbx_description
1 polymer ?
#
loop_
_entity_poly.entity_id
_entity_poly.type
_entity_poly.pdbx_seq_one_letter_code
_entity_poly.pdbx_strand_id
1 'polypeptide(L)'
;MRNDFPAILDRFIKSYYELVDCITSVKDSDSFKSDDQFKNNLEKLVTLRVYQLKAFSILLNNFPEDAESLFKRRYLAVDLENSPRDQVADLDIMFSDIREVLGKNKFNEILNCPEFTQGNKDYHRVKEAIKFALDEDE
;
A
#
# COMPACT_ATOMS: atom_id res chain seq x y z
N MET A 1 2.73 -21.70 -33.23
CA MET A 1 2.64 -20.49 -32.39
C MET A 1 4.03 -19.88 -32.32
N ARG A 2 4.19 -18.59 -32.66
CA ARG A 2 5.44 -17.88 -32.36
C ARG A 2 5.53 -17.74 -30.85
N ASN A 3 6.66 -18.16 -30.28
CA ASN A 3 6.92 -17.94 -28.87
C ASN A 3 7.43 -16.51 -28.69
N ASP A 4 6.50 -15.56 -28.55
CA ASP A 4 6.81 -14.14 -28.37
C ASP A 4 7.28 -13.81 -26.93
N PHE A 5 7.44 -14.81 -26.07
CA PHE A 5 7.80 -14.64 -24.67
C PHE A 5 9.09 -13.83 -24.45
N PRO A 6 10.22 -14.08 -25.16
CA PRO A 6 11.43 -13.27 -24.96
C PRO A 6 11.20 -11.78 -25.24
N ALA A 7 10.51 -11.45 -26.33
CA ALA A 7 10.22 -10.06 -26.69
C ALA A 7 9.20 -9.39 -25.74
N ILE A 8 8.32 -10.16 -25.11
CA ILE A 8 7.42 -9.65 -24.06
C ILE A 8 8.20 -9.38 -22.78
N LEU A 9 9.10 -10.30 -22.39
CA LEU A 9 9.94 -10.15 -21.20
C LEU A 9 10.86 -8.93 -21.31
N ASP A 10 11.53 -8.74 -22.45
CA ASP A 10 12.41 -7.59 -22.66
C ASP A 10 11.66 -6.26 -22.55
N ARG A 11 10.47 -6.17 -23.14
CA ARG A 11 9.61 -4.97 -23.04
C ARG A 11 9.16 -4.73 -21.60
N PHE A 12 8.76 -5.78 -20.89
CA PHE A 12 8.36 -5.67 -19.49
C PHE A 12 9.51 -5.15 -18.62
N ILE A 13 10.72 -5.73 -18.74
CA ILE A 13 11.89 -5.30 -17.98
C ILE A 13 12.22 -3.83 -18.26
N LYS A 14 12.19 -3.42 -19.53
CA LYS A 14 12.43 -2.01 -19.90
C LYS A 14 11.40 -1.07 -19.28
N SER A 15 10.11 -1.35 -19.46
CA SER A 15 9.04 -0.52 -18.90
C SER A 15 9.03 -0.53 -17.37
N TYR A 16 9.49 -1.63 -16.75
CA TYR A 16 9.69 -1.69 -15.30
C TYR A 16 10.75 -0.69 -14.86
N TYR A 17 11.92 -0.64 -15.49
CA TYR A 17 12.96 0.35 -15.18
C TYR A 17 12.51 1.78 -15.41
N GLU A 18 11.79 2.07 -16.50
CA GLU A 18 11.20 3.39 -16.74
C GLU A 18 10.22 3.77 -15.61
N LEU A 19 9.44 2.82 -15.10
CA LEU A 19 8.56 3.04 -13.95
C LEU A 19 9.36 3.28 -12.66
N VAL A 20 10.48 2.56 -12.44
CA VAL A 20 11.38 2.79 -11.30
C VAL A 20 11.86 4.23 -11.28
N ASP A 21 12.41 4.70 -12.39
CA ASP A 21 12.99 6.03 -12.49
C ASP A 21 11.92 7.11 -12.27
N CYS A 22 10.73 6.92 -12.87
CA CYS A 22 9.60 7.82 -12.66
C CYS A 22 9.15 7.84 -11.19
N ILE A 23 8.84 6.68 -10.60
CA ILE A 23 8.20 6.64 -9.28
C ILE A 23 9.15 7.06 -8.14
N THR A 24 10.46 6.86 -8.31
CA THR A 24 11.48 7.33 -7.36
C THR A 24 11.68 8.84 -7.42
N SER A 25 11.38 9.48 -8.55
CA SER A 25 11.45 10.94 -8.72
C SER A 25 10.24 11.69 -8.15
N VAL A 26 9.12 10.99 -7.95
CA VAL A 26 7.89 11.56 -7.40
C VAL A 26 8.07 11.90 -5.93
N LYS A 27 7.68 13.11 -5.52
CA LYS A 27 7.58 13.46 -4.10
C LYS A 27 6.20 13.07 -3.58
N ASP A 28 6.11 12.72 -2.30
CA ASP A 28 4.82 12.33 -1.69
C ASP A 28 3.82 13.49 -1.67
N SER A 29 4.31 14.73 -1.68
CA SER A 29 3.52 15.96 -1.78
C SER A 29 2.99 16.29 -3.18
N ASP A 30 3.36 15.52 -4.21
CA ASP A 30 2.99 15.84 -5.59
C ASP A 30 1.49 15.56 -5.83
N SER A 31 0.78 16.55 -6.37
CA SER A 31 -0.61 16.44 -6.77
C SER A 31 -0.72 16.04 -8.24
N PHE A 32 -1.44 14.97 -8.55
CA PHE A 32 -1.61 14.50 -9.92
C PHE A 32 -2.98 14.85 -10.47
N LYS A 33 -3.06 15.16 -11.78
CA LYS A 33 -4.36 15.20 -12.48
C LYS A 33 -4.87 13.77 -12.56
N SER A 34 -5.87 13.49 -11.75
CA SER A 34 -6.43 12.18 -11.53
C SER A 34 -7.56 11.84 -12.50
N ASP A 35 -7.46 10.69 -13.14
CA ASP A 35 -8.59 9.98 -13.71
C ASP A 35 -8.68 8.56 -13.12
N ASP A 36 -9.77 7.85 -13.40
CA ASP A 36 -10.00 6.48 -12.92
C ASP A 36 -8.90 5.52 -13.41
N GLN A 37 -8.32 5.76 -14.57
CA GLN A 37 -7.26 4.92 -15.13
C GLN A 37 -5.99 5.02 -14.29
N PHE A 38 -5.59 6.23 -13.91
CA PHE A 38 -4.44 6.49 -13.04
C PHE A 38 -4.63 5.83 -11.68
N LYS A 39 -5.78 6.04 -11.04
CA LYS A 39 -6.14 5.41 -9.76
C LYS A 39 -6.06 3.88 -9.83
N ASN A 40 -6.72 3.29 -10.83
CA ASN A 40 -6.74 1.84 -11.03
C ASN A 40 -5.34 1.26 -11.25
N ASN A 41 -4.43 2.02 -11.86
CA ASN A 41 -3.04 1.61 -12.03
C ASN A 41 -2.28 1.63 -10.70
N LEU A 42 -2.46 2.65 -9.84
CA LEU A 42 -1.87 2.69 -8.50
C LEU A 42 -2.35 1.51 -7.64
N GLU A 43 -3.65 1.22 -7.62
CA GLU A 43 -4.18 0.06 -6.89
C GLU A 43 -3.57 -1.26 -7.37
N LYS A 44 -3.34 -1.40 -8.68
CA LYS A 44 -2.65 -2.56 -9.27
C LYS A 44 -1.21 -2.67 -8.82
N LEU A 45 -0.47 -1.55 -8.76
CA LEU A 45 0.92 -1.54 -8.29
C LEU A 45 1.01 -2.02 -6.84
N VAL A 46 0.16 -1.50 -5.95
CA VAL A 46 0.06 -1.96 -4.54
C VAL A 46 -0.28 -3.45 -4.49
N THR A 47 -1.29 -3.86 -5.27
CA THR A 47 -1.76 -5.25 -5.39
C THR A 47 -0.69 -6.24 -5.85
N LEU A 48 0.14 -5.83 -6.80
CA LEU A 48 1.23 -6.62 -7.38
C LEU A 48 2.52 -6.52 -6.56
N ARG A 49 2.53 -5.70 -5.50
CA ARG A 49 3.71 -5.35 -4.70
C ARG A 49 4.85 -4.73 -5.51
N VAL A 50 4.51 -4.00 -6.58
CA VAL A 50 5.47 -3.24 -7.39
C VAL A 50 5.53 -1.83 -6.85
N TYR A 51 6.63 -1.46 -6.17
CA TYR A 51 6.77 -0.17 -5.48
C TYR A 51 5.58 0.15 -4.55
N GLN A 52 5.15 -0.88 -3.81
CA GLN A 52 3.92 -0.88 -3.02
C GLN A 52 3.78 0.35 -2.13
N LEU A 53 4.79 0.66 -1.32
CA LEU A 53 4.76 1.78 -0.37
C LEU A 53 4.57 3.11 -1.10
N LYS A 54 5.37 3.36 -2.14
CA LYS A 54 5.29 4.61 -2.90
C LYS A 54 3.96 4.75 -3.65
N ALA A 55 3.49 3.67 -4.27
CA ALA A 55 2.19 3.65 -4.95
C ALA A 55 1.04 3.86 -3.95
N PHE A 56 1.13 3.28 -2.75
CA PHE A 56 0.16 3.47 -1.69
C PHE A 56 0.16 4.91 -1.16
N SER A 57 1.32 5.49 -0.90
CA SER A 57 1.44 6.90 -0.47
C SER A 57 0.85 7.86 -1.50
N ILE A 58 1.14 7.67 -2.79
CA ILE A 58 0.52 8.48 -3.87
C ILE A 58 -1.00 8.31 -3.87
N LEU A 59 -1.49 7.07 -3.75
CA LEU A 59 -2.92 6.77 -3.69
C LEU A 59 -3.57 7.42 -2.47
N LEU A 60 -2.93 7.38 -1.30
CA LEU A 60 -3.42 7.94 -0.05
C LEU A 60 -3.53 9.47 -0.11
N ASN A 61 -2.53 10.15 -0.67
CA ASN A 61 -2.51 11.61 -0.79
C ASN A 61 -3.52 12.15 -1.83
N ASN A 62 -3.83 11.37 -2.87
CA ASN A 62 -4.68 11.84 -3.97
C ASN A 62 -6.10 11.23 -3.94
N PHE A 63 -6.28 10.06 -3.34
CA PHE A 63 -7.52 9.27 -3.31
C PHE A 63 -7.70 8.54 -1.96
N PRO A 64 -7.82 9.28 -0.85
CA PRO A 64 -7.74 8.72 0.50
C PRO A 64 -8.80 7.64 0.79
N GLU A 65 -10.03 7.81 0.27
CA GLU A 65 -11.11 6.83 0.45
C GLU A 65 -10.82 5.50 -0.26
N ASP A 66 -10.28 5.56 -1.48
CA ASP A 66 -9.88 4.38 -2.25
C ASP A 66 -8.66 3.69 -1.62
N ALA A 67 -7.69 4.47 -1.13
CA ALA A 67 -6.54 3.96 -0.39
C ALA A 67 -6.97 3.22 0.88
N GLU A 68 -7.87 3.80 1.67
CA GLU A 68 -8.43 3.16 2.87
C GLU A 68 -9.18 1.86 2.52
N SER A 69 -10.03 1.90 1.49
CA SER A 69 -10.79 0.74 1.03
C SER A 69 -9.88 -0.40 0.55
N LEU A 70 -8.85 -0.07 -0.23
CA LEU A 70 -7.83 -1.01 -0.66
C LEU A 70 -7.09 -1.59 0.55
N PHE A 71 -6.67 -0.73 1.48
CA PHE A 71 -5.90 -1.12 2.66
C PHE A 71 -6.69 -2.11 3.52
N LYS A 72 -7.94 -1.80 3.86
CA LYS A 72 -8.84 -2.69 4.61
C LYS A 72 -8.97 -4.05 3.93
N ARG A 73 -9.29 -4.06 2.63
CA ARG A 73 -9.49 -5.29 1.85
C ARG A 73 -8.22 -6.15 1.75
N ARG A 74 -7.06 -5.52 1.64
CA ARG A 74 -5.79 -6.20 1.34
C ARG A 74 -4.97 -6.57 2.56
N TYR A 75 -5.07 -5.80 3.64
CA TYR A 75 -4.17 -5.90 4.77
C TYR A 75 -4.91 -6.14 6.08
N LEU A 76 -6.21 -5.82 6.20
CA LEU A 76 -6.93 -6.02 7.46
C LEU A 76 -7.88 -7.21 7.42
N ALA A 77 -8.57 -7.41 6.29
CA ALA A 77 -9.60 -8.44 6.09
C ALA A 77 -9.06 -9.86 5.82
N VAL A 78 -7.75 -10.07 5.92
CA VAL A 78 -7.05 -11.32 5.58
C VAL A 78 -6.42 -11.92 6.84
N ASP A 79 -6.22 -13.24 6.88
CA ASP A 79 -5.45 -13.86 7.96
C ASP A 79 -3.97 -13.46 7.81
N LEU A 80 -3.52 -12.55 8.67
CA LEU A 80 -2.18 -11.98 8.61
C LEU A 80 -1.09 -12.91 9.18
N GLU A 81 -1.47 -13.82 10.08
CA GLU A 81 -0.54 -14.78 10.67
C GLU A 81 -0.17 -15.85 9.65
N ASN A 82 -1.14 -16.31 8.86
CA ASN A 82 -0.96 -17.38 7.87
C ASN A 82 -0.91 -16.88 6.42
N SER A 83 -0.70 -15.57 6.20
CA SER A 83 -0.68 -15.01 4.85
C SER A 83 0.52 -15.49 4.04
N PRO A 84 0.32 -16.12 2.86
CA PRO A 84 1.42 -16.61 2.03
C PRO A 84 2.22 -15.48 1.36
N ARG A 85 1.77 -14.22 1.48
CA ARG A 85 2.37 -13.06 0.83
C ARG A 85 3.10 -12.12 1.78
N ASP A 86 3.25 -12.51 3.05
CA ASP A 86 3.85 -11.69 4.10
C ASP A 86 3.34 -10.23 4.09
N GLN A 87 2.01 -10.08 4.21
CA GLN A 87 1.33 -8.78 4.12
C GLN A 87 1.69 -7.84 5.28
N VAL A 88 2.33 -8.33 6.33
CA VAL A 88 2.70 -7.56 7.52
C VAL A 88 4.05 -6.84 7.38
N ALA A 89 4.86 -7.16 6.37
CA ALA A 89 6.23 -6.63 6.23
C ALA A 89 6.30 -5.11 6.08
N ASP A 90 5.27 -4.51 5.49
CA ASP A 90 5.22 -3.09 5.15
C ASP A 90 4.16 -2.33 5.99
N LEU A 91 3.54 -3.00 6.97
CA LEU A 91 2.39 -2.45 7.70
C LEU A 91 2.77 -1.28 8.61
N ASP A 92 3.97 -1.27 9.16
CA ASP A 92 4.50 -0.19 10.00
C ASP A 92 4.52 1.14 9.23
N ILE A 93 5.08 1.13 8.03
CA ILE A 93 5.15 2.30 7.14
C ILE A 93 3.74 2.68 6.68
N MET A 94 2.94 1.73 6.20
CA MET A 94 1.59 2.03 5.72
C MET A 94 0.67 2.58 6.83
N PHE A 95 0.78 2.09 8.07
CA PHE A 95 0.05 2.64 9.20
C PHE A 95 0.51 4.05 9.54
N SER A 96 1.82 4.32 9.48
CA SER A 96 2.39 5.65 9.72
C SER A 96 1.92 6.65 8.66
N ASP A 97 1.99 6.28 7.38
CA ASP A 97 1.44 7.08 6.26
C ASP A 97 -0.04 7.41 6.48
N ILE A 98 -0.87 6.41 6.82
CA ILE A 98 -2.30 6.60 7.11
C ILE A 98 -2.50 7.62 8.24
N ARG A 99 -1.73 7.48 9.33
CA ARG A 99 -1.83 8.36 10.49
C ARG A 99 -1.39 9.78 10.15
N GLU A 100 -0.30 9.96 9.41
CA GLU A 100 0.24 11.26 9.01
C GLU A 100 -0.72 11.98 8.04
N VAL A 101 -1.20 11.29 7.01
CA VAL A 101 -2.00 11.90 5.94
C VAL A 101 -3.47 12.06 6.34
N LEU A 102 -4.08 11.06 6.99
CA LEU A 102 -5.51 11.09 7.36
C LEU A 102 -5.76 11.56 8.79
N GLY A 103 -4.72 11.64 9.61
CA GLY A 103 -4.78 12.05 11.01
C GLY A 103 -5.16 10.92 11.98
N LYS A 104 -4.86 11.16 13.26
CA LYS A 104 -5.02 10.22 14.37
C LYS A 104 -6.45 9.68 14.54
N ASN A 105 -7.47 10.52 14.34
CA ASN A 105 -8.86 10.08 14.46
C ASN A 105 -9.21 9.02 13.43
N LYS A 106 -8.82 9.26 12.17
CA LYS A 106 -9.10 8.32 11.08
C LYS A 106 -8.29 7.04 11.21
N PHE A 107 -7.04 7.16 11.63
CA PHE A 107 -6.21 6.00 11.98
C PHE A 107 -6.89 5.13 13.04
N ASN A 108 -7.39 5.72 14.12
CA ASN A 108 -8.12 5.00 15.17
C ASN A 108 -9.40 4.33 14.66
N GLU A 109 -10.14 4.97 13.74
CA GLU A 109 -11.30 4.33 13.09
C GLU A 109 -10.89 3.08 12.30
N ILE A 110 -9.79 3.16 11.54
CA ILE A 110 -9.24 2.03 10.77
C ILE A 110 -8.80 0.91 11.71
N LEU A 111 -8.11 1.23 12.81
CA LEU A 111 -7.71 0.24 13.81
C LEU A 111 -8.92 -0.44 14.47
N ASN A 112 -10.09 0.18 14.47
CA ASN A 112 -11.31 -0.37 15.09
C ASN A 112 -12.35 -0.85 14.05
N CYS A 113 -11.97 -0.98 12.78
CA CYS A 113 -12.90 -1.42 11.75
C CYS A 113 -13.23 -2.93 11.88
N PRO A 114 -14.44 -3.35 11.46
CA PRO A 114 -14.88 -4.74 11.61
C PRO A 114 -13.97 -5.76 10.91
N GLU A 115 -13.35 -5.37 9.80
CA GLU A 115 -12.43 -6.21 9.03
C GLU A 115 -11.16 -6.55 9.81
N PHE A 116 -10.72 -5.65 10.71
CA PHE A 116 -9.50 -5.85 11.48
C PHE A 116 -9.78 -6.63 12.75
N THR A 117 -9.74 -7.96 12.62
CA THR A 117 -10.05 -8.87 13.71
C THR A 117 -9.08 -8.74 14.89
N GLN A 118 -9.55 -9.11 16.08
CA GLN A 118 -8.70 -9.14 17.27
C GLN A 118 -7.51 -10.10 17.11
N GLY A 119 -7.69 -11.25 16.43
CA GLY A 119 -6.60 -12.18 16.14
C GLY A 119 -5.48 -11.55 15.31
N ASN A 120 -5.84 -10.79 14.27
CA ASN A 120 -4.85 -10.05 13.46
C ASN A 120 -4.13 -8.98 14.29
N LYS A 121 -4.85 -8.24 15.15
CA LYS A 121 -4.26 -7.27 16.08
C LYS A 121 -3.36 -7.93 17.12
N ASP A 122 -3.65 -9.19 17.47
CA ASP A 122 -2.90 -9.92 18.47
C ASP A 122 -1.56 -10.47 17.96
N TYR A 123 -1.40 -10.55 16.63
CA TYR A 123 -0.18 -10.99 15.99
C TYR A 123 0.99 -10.01 16.24
N HIS A 124 2.13 -10.53 16.68
CA HIS A 124 3.24 -9.71 17.19
C HIS A 124 3.74 -8.64 16.21
N ARG A 125 3.93 -8.98 14.92
CA ARG A 125 4.40 -8.02 13.90
C ARG A 125 3.40 -6.89 13.67
N VAL A 126 2.11 -7.19 13.79
CA VAL A 126 1.04 -6.19 13.68
C VAL A 126 1.04 -5.28 14.90
N LYS A 127 1.24 -5.82 16.11
CA LYS A 127 1.41 -4.99 17.32
C LYS A 127 2.58 -4.04 17.20
N GLU A 128 3.72 -4.54 16.72
CA GLU A 128 4.91 -3.71 16.49
C GLU A 128 4.67 -2.62 15.45
N ALA A 129 4.00 -2.94 14.34
CA ALA A 129 3.64 -1.98 13.32
C ALA A 129 2.68 -0.89 13.83
N ILE A 130 1.65 -1.27 14.60
CA ILE A 130 0.72 -0.30 15.22
C ILE A 130 1.47 0.58 16.23
N LYS A 131 2.33 -0.03 17.06
CA LYS A 131 3.13 0.69 18.05
C LYS A 131 4.06 1.69 17.37
N PHE A 132 4.77 1.26 16.33
CA PHE A 132 5.64 2.14 15.53
C PHE A 132 4.87 3.37 15.03
N ALA A 133 3.72 3.16 14.39
CA ALA A 133 2.90 4.25 13.88
C ALA A 133 2.35 5.17 15.00
N LEU A 134 2.15 4.67 16.22
CA LEU A 134 1.69 5.48 17.36
C LEU A 134 2.83 6.22 18.09
N ASP A 135 4.04 5.65 18.09
CA ASP A 135 5.20 6.13 18.86
C ASP A 135 5.98 7.26 18.17
N GLU A 136 5.72 7.57 16.89
CA GLU A 136 6.29 8.75 16.20
C GLU A 136 5.85 10.13 16.78
N ASP A 137 5.28 10.15 18.00
CA ASP A 137 4.92 11.35 18.78
C ASP A 137 5.90 11.67 19.94
N GLU A 138 6.99 10.91 20.15
CA GLU A 138 8.04 11.22 21.15
C GLU A 138 9.26 11.98 20.59
#